data_AF-A0A3M0GHA9-F1
#
_entry.id   AF-A0A3M0GHA9-F1
#
_cell.length_a   1.000
_cell.length_b   1.000
_cell.length_c   1.000
_cell.angle_alpha   90.00
_cell.angle_beta   90.00
_cell.angle_gamma   90.00
#
_symmetry.space_group_name_H-M   'P 1'
#
loop_
_entity.id
_entity.type
_entity.pdbx_description
1 polymer ?
#
loop_
_entity_poly.entity_id
_entity_poly.type
_entity_poly.pdbx_seq_one_letter_code
_entity_poly.pdbx_strand_id
1 'polypeptide(L)'
;MNDVLARTAEGAAALARAVSEIFADITDPARRTPRGWRRFAYLALGECTVWSRLFGWKKAHTATSAPLLPLLAADAHNPTLSTALLVGAVGQAEKTRRLHHPSLLGVAGVSASHAAYSWVLYRRGARNDARGWGLRVIAWVAALSASRMQPTRTAVAVGGVAVLTTSALAGDPRLRTDATKGVSHGANLLVAAEGLSALRAWLTFAGAQQKSRILRKNKKHTTPAKAARAVGAVEAGALALGHFLLVDALTR
;
A
#
# COMPACT_ATOMS: atom_id res chain seq x y z
N MET A 1 -23.12 11.20 -1.66
CA MET A 1 -21.97 12.04 -1.29
C MET A 1 -21.63 11.96 0.21
N ASN A 2 -22.65 11.95 1.10
CA ASN A 2 -22.47 11.90 2.56
C ASN A 2 -21.73 10.64 3.08
N ASP A 3 -21.96 9.46 2.50
CA ASP A 3 -21.32 8.20 2.94
C ASP A 3 -19.80 8.17 2.65
N VAL A 4 -19.35 8.76 1.53
CA VAL A 4 -17.92 8.81 1.20
C VAL A 4 -17.18 9.77 2.15
N LEU A 5 -17.76 10.93 2.44
CA LEU A 5 -17.20 11.89 3.38
C LEU A 5 -17.15 11.32 4.81
N ALA A 6 -18.22 10.63 5.24
CA ALA A 6 -18.25 9.93 6.51
C ALA A 6 -17.14 8.87 6.61
N ARG A 7 -16.95 8.05 5.57
CA ARG A 7 -15.89 7.03 5.52
C ARG A 7 -14.48 7.63 5.52
N THR A 8 -14.29 8.77 4.88
CA THR A 8 -13.00 9.49 4.93
C THR A 8 -12.75 10.04 6.34
N ALA A 9 -13.76 10.59 6.99
CA ALA A 9 -13.67 11.08 8.37
C ALA A 9 -13.37 9.93 9.36
N GLU A 10 -13.99 8.76 9.19
CA GLU A 10 -13.69 7.56 9.98
C GLU A 10 -12.22 7.12 9.85
N GLY A 11 -11.70 7.10 8.62
CA GLY A 11 -10.30 6.78 8.35
C GLY A 11 -9.33 7.80 8.95
N ALA A 12 -9.63 9.09 8.80
CA ALA A 12 -8.84 10.17 9.39
C ALA A 12 -8.85 10.12 10.92
N ALA A 13 -10.01 9.85 11.53
CA ALA A 13 -10.13 9.68 12.98
C ALA A 13 -9.35 8.45 13.48
N ALA A 14 -9.37 7.33 12.75
CA ALA A 14 -8.59 6.15 13.08
C ALA A 14 -7.08 6.43 13.02
N LEU A 15 -6.62 7.15 12.00
CA LEU A 15 -5.23 7.56 11.87
C LEU A 15 -4.82 8.54 12.99
N ALA A 16 -5.64 9.57 13.24
CA ALA A 16 -5.39 10.55 14.30
C ALA A 16 -5.30 9.85 15.68
N ARG A 17 -6.19 8.89 15.95
CA ARG A 17 -6.16 8.09 17.18
C ARG A 17 -4.86 7.28 17.27
N ALA A 18 -4.51 6.54 16.22
CA ALA A 18 -3.29 5.73 16.21
C ALA A 18 -2.03 6.58 16.40
N VAL A 19 -1.95 7.76 15.77
CA VAL A 19 -0.83 8.69 15.95
C VAL A 19 -0.81 9.26 17.37
N SER A 20 -1.96 9.65 17.92
CA SER A 20 -2.05 10.18 19.28
C SER A 20 -1.63 9.15 20.34
N GLU A 21 -2.00 7.89 20.17
CA GLU A 21 -1.57 6.78 21.02
C GLU A 21 -0.05 6.57 20.93
N ILE A 22 0.53 6.62 19.72
CA ILE A 22 2.00 6.52 19.54
C ILE A 22 2.71 7.63 20.28
N PHE A 23 2.24 8.87 20.16
CA PHE A 23 2.85 10.00 20.86
C PHE A 23 2.74 9.81 22.37
N ALA A 24 1.59 9.42 22.89
CA ALA A 24 1.44 9.09 24.31
C ALA A 24 2.45 8.01 24.75
N ASP A 25 2.59 6.94 23.97
CA ASP A 25 3.50 5.81 24.25
C ASP A 25 5.00 6.16 24.17
N ILE A 26 5.39 7.32 23.65
CA ILE A 26 6.80 7.76 23.62
C ILE A 26 7.06 8.96 24.54
N THR A 27 6.09 9.85 24.71
CA THR A 27 6.26 11.07 25.51
C THR A 27 5.94 10.86 26.98
N ASP A 28 4.90 10.08 27.32
CA ASP A 28 4.49 9.84 28.71
C ASP A 28 5.42 8.82 29.37
N PRO A 29 6.22 9.21 30.38
CA PRO A 29 7.14 8.31 31.08
C PRO A 29 6.45 7.07 31.66
N ALA A 30 5.18 7.18 32.04
CA ALA A 30 4.41 6.08 32.63
C ALA A 30 3.88 5.07 31.59
N ARG A 31 3.86 5.44 30.30
CA ARG A 31 3.33 4.62 29.20
C ARG A 31 4.39 4.22 28.18
N ARG A 32 5.67 4.55 28.43
CA ARG A 32 6.75 4.23 27.49
C ARG A 32 6.86 2.74 27.25
N THR A 33 6.59 2.33 26.01
CA THR A 33 6.76 0.95 25.59
C THR A 33 7.72 0.83 24.41
N PRO A 34 8.48 -0.29 24.29
CA PRO A 34 9.23 -0.61 23.08
C PRO A 34 8.33 -0.66 21.83
N ARG A 35 7.04 -0.95 22.02
CA ARG A 35 6.03 -0.98 20.97
C ARG A 35 5.75 0.42 20.39
N GLY A 36 5.53 1.42 21.26
CA GLY A 36 5.35 2.81 20.85
C GLY A 36 6.50 3.33 20.00
N TRP A 37 7.74 3.07 20.42
CA TRP A 37 8.95 3.44 19.67
C TRP A 37 9.04 2.77 18.29
N ARG A 38 8.69 1.48 18.16
CA ARG A 38 8.66 0.80 16.85
C ARG A 38 7.65 1.43 15.90
N ARG A 39 6.46 1.77 16.41
CA ARG A 39 5.40 2.40 15.62
C ARG A 39 5.76 3.82 15.20
N PHE A 40 6.37 4.59 16.09
CA PHE A 40 6.95 5.90 15.76
C PHE A 40 8.02 5.78 14.67
N ALA A 41 8.98 4.85 14.83
CA ALA A 41 10.02 4.62 13.84
C ALA A 41 9.45 4.22 12.47
N TYR A 42 8.40 3.40 12.44
CA TYR A 42 7.69 3.04 11.21
C TYR A 42 7.13 4.28 10.50
N LEU A 43 6.41 5.15 11.22
CA LEU A 43 5.83 6.36 10.64
C LEU A 43 6.91 7.32 10.13
N ALA A 44 7.96 7.56 10.93
CA ALA A 44 9.09 8.39 10.54
C ALA A 44 9.80 7.86 9.27
N LEU A 45 10.02 6.54 9.19
CA LEU A 45 10.59 5.90 8.00
C LEU A 45 9.64 5.98 6.80
N GLY A 46 8.33 5.88 7.03
CA GLY A 46 7.30 6.04 6.00
C GLY A 46 7.35 7.45 5.39
N GLU A 47 7.39 8.48 6.22
CA GLU A 47 7.54 9.88 5.78
C GLU A 47 8.86 10.11 5.04
N CYS A 48 9.97 9.63 5.59
CA CYS A 48 11.27 9.70 4.91
C CYS A 48 11.24 8.99 3.54
N THR A 49 10.51 7.88 3.43
CA THR A 49 10.32 7.15 2.17
C THR A 49 9.57 8.00 1.14
N VAL A 50 8.52 8.70 1.56
CA VAL A 50 7.72 9.61 0.72
C VAL A 50 8.60 10.76 0.20
N TRP A 51 9.31 11.45 1.08
CA TRP A 51 10.19 12.56 0.70
C TRP A 51 11.33 12.10 -0.21
N SER A 52 11.98 10.98 0.12
CA SER A 52 13.03 10.39 -0.72
C SER A 52 12.51 10.09 -2.13
N ARG A 53 11.26 9.67 -2.25
CA ARG A 53 10.62 9.37 -3.54
C ARG A 53 10.27 10.62 -4.33
N LEU A 54 9.75 11.65 -3.65
CA LEU A 54 9.40 12.94 -4.23
C LEU A 54 10.64 13.64 -4.83
N PHE A 55 11.73 13.68 -4.07
CA PHE A 55 12.99 14.30 -4.50
C PHE A 55 13.84 13.39 -5.40
N GLY A 56 13.48 12.11 -5.54
CA GLY A 56 14.19 11.16 -6.41
C GLY A 56 15.48 10.60 -5.82
N TRP A 57 15.64 10.65 -4.49
CA TRP A 57 16.78 10.10 -3.75
C TRP A 57 16.68 8.57 -3.66
N LYS A 58 17.14 7.87 -4.71
CA LYS A 58 17.00 6.41 -4.83
C LYS A 58 17.61 5.62 -3.67
N LYS A 59 18.81 6.00 -3.21
CA LYS A 59 19.49 5.33 -2.08
C LYS A 59 18.72 5.53 -0.77
N ALA A 60 18.34 6.78 -0.46
CA ALA A 60 17.55 7.11 0.72
C ALA A 60 16.19 6.38 0.71
N HIS A 61 15.50 6.34 -0.45
CA HIS A 61 14.25 5.61 -0.59
C HIS A 61 14.43 4.11 -0.33
N THR A 62 15.50 3.50 -0.83
CA THR A 62 15.77 2.08 -0.59
C THR A 62 16.05 1.81 0.89
N ALA A 63 16.88 2.65 1.52
CA ALA A 63 17.23 2.50 2.94
C ALA A 63 16.03 2.71 3.87
N THR A 64 15.13 3.64 3.54
CA THR A 64 13.97 4.00 4.37
C THR A 64 12.78 3.08 4.16
N SER A 65 12.57 2.56 2.94
CA SER A 65 11.46 1.64 2.63
C SER A 65 11.72 0.19 3.04
N ALA A 66 12.97 -0.29 2.94
CA ALA A 66 13.33 -1.67 3.25
C ALA A 66 12.90 -2.15 4.65
N PRO A 67 13.07 -1.38 5.74
CA PRO A 67 12.70 -1.82 7.07
C PRO A 67 11.20 -1.72 7.39
N LEU A 68 10.37 -1.07 6.56
CA LEU A 68 8.96 -0.80 6.91
C LEU A 68 8.18 -2.08 7.24
N LEU A 69 8.07 -3.01 6.29
CA LEU A 69 7.30 -4.25 6.52
C LEU A 69 7.94 -5.17 7.58
N PRO A 70 9.27 -5.33 7.66
CA PRO A 70 9.91 -6.01 8.79
C PRO A 70 9.60 -5.40 10.16
N LEU A 71 9.55 -4.07 10.28
CA LEU A 71 9.18 -3.39 11.53
C LEU A 71 7.74 -3.70 11.94
N LEU A 72 6.81 -3.72 10.98
CA LEU A 72 5.43 -4.15 11.26
C LEU A 72 5.35 -5.63 11.58
N ALA A 73 6.17 -6.47 10.94
CA ALA A 73 6.21 -7.90 11.22
C ALA A 73 6.64 -8.18 12.67
N ALA A 74 7.55 -7.36 13.21
CA ALA A 74 7.95 -7.42 14.61
C ALA A 74 6.87 -6.89 15.57
N ASP A 75 5.95 -6.02 15.12
CA ASP A 75 4.79 -5.58 15.91
C ASP A 75 3.61 -6.57 15.84
N ALA A 76 3.55 -7.36 14.77
CA ALA A 76 2.50 -8.35 14.55
C ALA A 76 2.62 -9.51 15.54
N HIS A 77 1.68 -9.60 16.49
CA HIS A 77 1.62 -10.71 17.47
C HIS A 77 1.14 -12.02 16.82
N ASN A 78 0.52 -11.94 15.65
CA ASN A 78 0.04 -13.10 14.91
C ASN A 78 1.15 -13.64 13.99
N PRO A 79 1.58 -14.91 14.12
CA PRO A 79 2.67 -15.46 13.32
C PRO A 79 2.34 -15.48 11.82
N THR A 80 1.07 -15.73 11.45
CA THR A 80 0.63 -15.67 10.05
C THR A 80 0.81 -14.28 9.48
N LEU A 81 0.48 -13.24 10.24
CA LEU A 81 0.61 -11.84 9.81
C LEU A 81 2.08 -11.41 9.73
N SER A 82 2.90 -11.81 10.71
CA SER A 82 4.33 -11.52 10.73
C SER A 82 5.05 -12.14 9.52
N THR A 83 4.83 -13.42 9.25
CA THR A 83 5.39 -14.08 8.05
C THR A 83 4.89 -13.43 6.76
N ALA A 84 3.60 -13.08 6.69
CA ALA A 84 3.02 -12.41 5.53
C ALA A 84 3.66 -11.04 5.25
N LEU A 85 3.98 -10.28 6.29
CA LEU A 85 4.66 -8.99 6.18
C LEU A 85 6.10 -9.15 5.70
N LEU A 86 6.83 -10.16 6.17
CA LEU A 86 8.19 -10.46 5.70
C LEU A 86 8.20 -10.90 4.24
N VAL A 87 7.30 -11.81 3.84
CA VAL A 87 7.13 -12.23 2.45
C VAL A 87 6.72 -11.04 1.57
N GLY A 88 5.83 -10.18 2.07
CA GLY A 88 5.45 -8.92 1.44
C GLY A 88 6.63 -7.97 1.27
N ALA A 89 7.56 -7.89 2.24
CA ALA A 89 8.77 -7.09 2.17
C ALA A 89 9.65 -7.49 0.97
N VAL A 90 9.84 -8.79 0.77
CA VAL A 90 10.58 -9.31 -0.40
C VAL A 90 9.83 -8.98 -1.69
N GLY A 91 8.50 -9.14 -1.70
CA GLY A 91 7.66 -8.76 -2.83
C GLY A 91 7.79 -7.28 -3.22
N GLN A 92 7.76 -6.37 -2.25
CA GLN A 92 7.90 -4.93 -2.44
C GLN A 92 9.32 -4.54 -2.87
N ALA A 93 10.35 -5.21 -2.36
CA ALA A 93 11.73 -5.02 -2.77
C ALA A 93 11.92 -5.39 -4.26
N GLU A 94 11.39 -6.53 -4.68
CA GLU A 94 11.40 -6.96 -6.09
C GLU A 94 10.60 -5.99 -6.98
N LYS A 95 9.41 -5.58 -6.55
CA LYS A 95 8.58 -4.60 -7.27
C LYS A 95 9.31 -3.26 -7.46
N THR A 96 10.06 -2.83 -6.46
CA THR A 96 10.86 -1.59 -6.54
C THR A 96 12.02 -1.71 -7.51
N ARG A 97 12.69 -2.87 -7.55
CA ARG A 97 13.80 -3.16 -8.47
C ARG A 97 13.33 -3.34 -9.92
N ARG A 98 12.20 -4.03 -10.12
CA ARG A 98 11.72 -4.49 -11.43
C ARG A 98 10.32 -3.98 -11.75
N LEU A 99 10.10 -2.68 -11.57
CA LEU A 99 8.80 -2.04 -11.82
C LEU A 99 8.22 -2.36 -13.21
N HIS A 100 9.07 -2.31 -14.24
CA HIS A 100 8.67 -2.47 -15.64
C HIS A 100 8.58 -3.92 -16.10
N HIS A 101 9.20 -4.84 -15.36
CA HIS A 101 9.26 -6.27 -15.69
C HIS A 101 9.05 -7.06 -14.40
N PRO A 102 7.80 -7.14 -13.91
CA PRO A 102 7.52 -7.79 -12.64
C PRO A 102 8.06 -9.21 -12.61
N SER A 103 8.81 -9.54 -11.55
CA SER A 103 9.31 -10.90 -11.34
C SER A 103 8.23 -11.78 -10.74
N LEU A 104 8.29 -13.09 -11.01
CA LEU A 104 7.41 -14.08 -10.37
C LEU A 104 7.51 -14.00 -8.85
N LEU A 105 8.72 -13.81 -8.32
CA LEU A 105 8.96 -13.65 -6.89
C LEU A 105 8.27 -12.41 -6.33
N GLY A 106 8.34 -11.27 -7.02
CA GLY A 106 7.64 -10.04 -6.64
C GLY A 106 6.13 -10.23 -6.58
N VAL A 107 5.55 -10.82 -7.63
CA VAL A 107 4.11 -11.09 -7.71
C VAL A 107 3.66 -12.10 -6.65
N ALA A 108 4.40 -13.20 -6.49
CA ALA A 108 4.11 -14.22 -5.49
C ALA A 108 4.19 -13.66 -4.06
N GLY A 109 5.23 -12.87 -3.76
CA GLY A 109 5.42 -12.26 -2.44
C GLY A 109 4.29 -11.31 -2.05
N VAL A 110 3.92 -10.38 -2.96
CA VAL A 110 2.79 -9.47 -2.72
C VAL A 110 1.47 -10.24 -2.61
N SER A 111 1.23 -11.19 -3.49
CA SER A 111 -0.02 -11.97 -3.51
C SER A 111 -0.17 -12.84 -2.27
N ALA A 112 0.90 -13.51 -1.83
CA ALA A 112 0.92 -14.32 -0.61
C ALA A 112 0.68 -13.45 0.63
N SER A 113 1.28 -12.25 0.69
CA SER A 113 1.04 -11.28 1.77
C SER A 113 -0.45 -10.92 1.86
N HIS A 114 -1.07 -10.61 0.72
CA HIS A 114 -2.50 -10.29 0.64
C HIS A 114 -3.42 -11.49 0.90
N ALA A 115 -3.03 -12.69 0.47
CA ALA A 115 -3.76 -13.91 0.81
C ALA A 115 -3.78 -14.15 2.33
N ALA A 116 -2.67 -13.89 3.01
CA ALA A 116 -2.59 -14.01 4.46
C ALA A 116 -3.42 -12.94 5.18
N TYR A 117 -3.41 -11.68 4.73
CA TYR A 117 -4.34 -10.66 5.24
C TYR A 117 -5.80 -11.10 5.07
N SER A 118 -6.15 -11.58 3.88
CA SER A 118 -7.49 -12.08 3.55
C SER A 118 -7.89 -13.26 4.45
N TRP A 119 -6.96 -14.17 4.73
CA TRP A 119 -7.16 -15.30 5.63
C TRP A 119 -7.40 -14.86 7.08
N VAL A 120 -6.62 -13.90 7.58
CA VAL A 120 -6.82 -13.34 8.93
C VAL A 120 -8.18 -12.64 9.03
N LEU A 121 -8.56 -11.86 8.03
CA LEU A 121 -9.88 -11.20 7.96
C LEU A 121 -11.02 -12.22 7.92
N TYR A 122 -10.86 -13.28 7.12
CA TYR A 122 -11.84 -14.37 7.05
C TYR A 122 -12.01 -15.09 8.39
N ARG A 123 -10.91 -15.36 9.11
CA ARG A 123 -10.94 -15.95 10.45
C ARG A 123 -11.58 -15.03 11.49
N ARG A 124 -11.52 -13.71 11.29
CA ARG A 124 -12.25 -12.71 12.09
C ARG A 124 -13.74 -12.56 11.71
N GLY A 125 -14.24 -13.38 10.78
CA GLY A 125 -15.66 -13.43 10.41
C GLY A 125 -16.04 -12.64 9.15
N ALA A 126 -15.07 -12.08 8.42
CA ALA A 126 -15.35 -11.44 7.13
C ALA A 126 -15.88 -12.44 6.10
N ARG A 127 -16.98 -12.10 5.47
CA ARG A 127 -17.64 -12.81 4.37
C ARG A 127 -17.87 -11.89 3.16
N ASN A 128 -18.13 -10.60 3.41
CA ASN A 128 -18.39 -9.53 2.45
C ASN A 128 -19.57 -9.80 1.50
N ASP A 129 -20.32 -8.74 1.15
CA ASP A 129 -21.53 -8.87 0.34
C ASP A 129 -21.24 -8.74 -1.18
N ALA A 130 -22.16 -9.23 -2.00
CA ALA A 130 -22.06 -9.19 -3.46
C ALA A 130 -21.77 -7.76 -4.01
N ARG A 131 -22.35 -6.73 -3.39
CA ARG A 131 -22.07 -5.31 -3.74
C ARG A 131 -20.62 -4.90 -3.44
N GLY A 132 -20.07 -5.38 -2.33
CA GLY A 132 -18.68 -5.11 -1.94
C GLY A 132 -17.68 -5.77 -2.88
N TRP A 133 -18.00 -6.95 -3.40
CA TRP A 133 -17.22 -7.64 -4.42
C TRP A 133 -17.36 -6.99 -5.80
N GLY A 134 -18.58 -6.63 -6.22
CA GLY A 134 -18.88 -6.10 -7.55
C GLY A 134 -18.06 -4.85 -7.92
N LEU A 135 -17.97 -3.87 -7.02
CA LEU A 135 -17.16 -2.65 -7.25
C LEU A 135 -15.69 -2.96 -7.51
N ARG A 136 -15.14 -3.96 -6.81
CA ARG A 136 -13.73 -4.35 -6.89
C ARG A 136 -13.45 -5.17 -8.15
N VAL A 137 -14.39 -6.02 -8.55
CA VAL A 137 -14.33 -6.71 -9.85
C VAL A 137 -14.33 -5.71 -11.01
N ILE A 138 -15.18 -4.68 -10.97
CA ILE A 138 -15.19 -3.62 -12.00
C ILE A 138 -13.84 -2.90 -12.04
N ALA A 139 -13.32 -2.49 -10.88
CA ALA A 139 -12.01 -1.86 -10.79
C ALA A 139 -10.88 -2.76 -11.33
N TRP A 140 -10.93 -4.06 -11.04
CA TRP A 140 -9.97 -5.03 -11.55
C TRP A 140 -10.02 -5.18 -13.07
N VAL A 141 -11.21 -5.34 -13.65
CA VAL A 141 -11.40 -5.47 -15.09
C VAL A 141 -10.93 -4.21 -15.82
N ALA A 142 -11.21 -3.03 -15.26
CA ALA A 142 -10.71 -1.77 -15.79
C ALA A 142 -9.16 -1.72 -15.76
N ALA A 143 -8.54 -2.13 -14.65
CA ALA A 143 -7.08 -2.18 -14.52
C ALA A 143 -6.41 -3.18 -15.48
N LEU A 144 -7.02 -4.37 -15.66
CA LEU A 144 -6.59 -5.36 -16.65
C LEU A 144 -6.66 -4.80 -18.08
N SER A 145 -7.76 -4.13 -18.40
CA SER A 145 -7.96 -3.53 -19.71
C SER A 145 -6.93 -2.43 -19.99
N ALA A 146 -6.64 -1.59 -19.00
CA ALA A 146 -5.62 -0.54 -19.08
C ALA A 146 -4.19 -1.08 -19.20
N SER A 147 -3.92 -2.26 -18.64
CA SER A 147 -2.60 -2.92 -18.68
C SER A 147 -2.42 -3.91 -19.83
N ARG A 148 -3.39 -4.02 -20.76
CA ARG A 148 -3.40 -5.06 -21.82
C ARG A 148 -2.13 -5.11 -22.68
N MET A 149 -1.52 -3.96 -22.96
CA MET A 149 -0.29 -3.83 -23.76
C MET A 149 0.98 -3.65 -22.90
N GLN A 150 0.85 -3.72 -21.57
CA GLN A 150 1.95 -3.47 -20.65
C GLN A 150 2.55 -4.79 -20.17
N PRO A 151 3.88 -4.85 -19.94
CA PRO A 151 4.51 -6.03 -19.33
C PRO A 151 4.01 -6.32 -17.91
N THR A 152 3.32 -5.36 -17.28
CA THR A 152 2.77 -5.45 -15.93
C THR A 152 1.44 -6.21 -15.85
N ARG A 153 0.85 -6.62 -16.99
CA ARG A 153 -0.48 -7.26 -17.05
C ARG A 153 -0.61 -8.46 -16.11
N THR A 154 0.39 -9.35 -16.06
CA THR A 154 0.37 -10.55 -15.21
C THR A 154 0.38 -10.19 -13.73
N ALA A 155 1.17 -9.19 -13.34
CA ALA A 155 1.19 -8.67 -11.98
C ALA A 155 -0.13 -8.01 -11.59
N VAL A 156 -0.76 -7.25 -12.50
CA VAL A 156 -2.10 -6.66 -12.29
C VAL A 156 -3.17 -7.75 -12.20
N ALA A 157 -3.06 -8.81 -13.00
CA ALA A 157 -3.99 -9.93 -12.96
C ALA A 157 -3.94 -10.66 -11.61
N VAL A 158 -2.76 -11.11 -11.19
CA VAL A 158 -2.63 -11.94 -9.99
C VAL A 158 -2.61 -11.10 -8.72
N GLY A 159 -1.70 -10.12 -8.65
CA GLY A 159 -1.56 -9.24 -7.48
C GLY A 159 -2.77 -8.36 -7.27
N GLY A 160 -3.37 -7.85 -8.36
CA GLY A 160 -4.59 -7.04 -8.27
C GLY A 160 -5.78 -7.79 -7.67
N VAL A 161 -6.00 -9.06 -8.05
CA VAL A 161 -7.04 -9.89 -7.42
C VAL A 161 -6.78 -10.05 -5.92
N ALA A 162 -5.53 -10.36 -5.53
CA ALA A 162 -5.19 -10.57 -4.12
C ALA A 162 -5.43 -9.29 -3.27
N VAL A 163 -4.99 -8.13 -3.77
CA VAL A 163 -5.14 -6.84 -3.08
C VAL A 163 -6.62 -6.45 -2.98
N LEU A 164 -7.37 -6.64 -4.05
CA LEU A 164 -8.81 -6.35 -4.08
C LEU A 164 -9.60 -7.31 -3.20
N THR A 165 -9.21 -8.59 -3.13
CA THR A 165 -9.79 -9.57 -2.19
C THR A 165 -9.57 -9.12 -0.74
N THR A 166 -8.37 -8.65 -0.42
CA THR A 166 -8.07 -8.09 0.92
C THR A 166 -8.97 -6.90 1.22
N SER A 167 -9.06 -5.95 0.27
CA SER A 167 -9.94 -4.78 0.41
C SER A 167 -11.41 -5.17 0.54
N ALA A 168 -11.88 -6.18 -0.20
CA ALA A 168 -13.25 -6.68 -0.17
C ALA A 168 -13.62 -7.18 1.23
N LEU A 169 -12.79 -8.08 1.77
CA LEU A 169 -12.99 -8.63 3.11
C LEU A 169 -12.81 -7.58 4.21
N ALA A 170 -11.85 -6.67 4.05
CA ALA A 170 -11.60 -5.57 4.98
C ALA A 170 -12.76 -4.58 5.07
N GLY A 171 -13.57 -4.48 4.02
CA GLY A 171 -14.75 -3.62 3.95
C GLY A 171 -16.04 -4.24 4.49
N ASP A 172 -15.99 -5.47 5.03
CA ASP A 172 -17.18 -6.17 5.53
C ASP A 172 -17.81 -5.41 6.72
N PRO A 173 -19.12 -5.11 6.68
CA PRO A 173 -19.84 -4.53 7.81
C PRO A 173 -19.69 -5.27 9.15
N ARG A 174 -19.55 -6.60 9.13
CA ARG A 174 -19.36 -7.43 10.33
C ARG A 174 -18.06 -7.13 11.07
N LEU A 175 -17.07 -6.59 10.36
CA LEU A 175 -15.82 -6.15 10.95
C LEU A 175 -15.88 -4.70 11.42
N ARG A 176 -17.00 -3.98 11.36
CA ARG A 176 -17.06 -2.56 11.75
C ARG A 176 -17.30 -2.40 13.25
N THR A 177 -16.23 -2.16 13.98
CA THR A 177 -16.22 -1.70 15.37
C THR A 177 -15.31 -0.47 15.47
N ASP A 178 -15.39 0.29 16.56
CA ASP A 178 -14.54 1.49 16.74
C ASP A 178 -13.04 1.19 16.69
N ALA A 179 -12.64 -0.03 17.08
CA ALA A 179 -11.26 -0.51 17.04
C ALA A 179 -10.79 -0.93 15.65
N THR A 180 -11.72 -1.27 14.75
CA THR A 180 -11.44 -1.85 13.42
C THR A 180 -11.74 -0.90 12.26
N LYS A 181 -12.14 0.35 12.54
CA LYS A 181 -12.33 1.41 11.52
C LYS A 181 -11.10 1.58 10.59
N GLY A 182 -9.90 1.32 11.10
CA GLY A 182 -8.66 1.34 10.32
C GLY A 182 -8.51 0.23 9.27
N VAL A 183 -9.20 -0.92 9.43
CA VAL A 183 -9.04 -2.10 8.56
C VAL A 183 -9.45 -1.80 7.11
N SER A 184 -10.67 -1.31 6.91
CA SER A 184 -11.15 -1.01 5.55
C SER A 184 -10.36 0.12 4.90
N HIS A 185 -9.98 1.14 5.67
CA HIS A 185 -9.24 2.28 5.14
C HIS A 185 -7.81 1.86 4.74
N GLY A 186 -7.12 1.11 5.60
CA GLY A 186 -5.79 0.57 5.32
C GLY A 186 -5.78 -0.28 4.05
N ALA A 187 -6.74 -1.21 3.92
CA ALA A 187 -6.84 -2.05 2.73
C ALA A 187 -7.18 -1.26 1.45
N ASN A 188 -7.98 -0.20 1.54
CA ASN A 188 -8.27 0.68 0.40
C ASN A 188 -7.03 1.52 -0.01
N LEU A 189 -6.23 1.96 0.95
CA LEU A 189 -4.95 2.62 0.66
C LEU A 189 -3.97 1.67 -0.04
N LEU A 190 -3.96 0.38 0.30
CA LEU A 190 -3.17 -0.62 -0.42
C LEU A 190 -3.65 -0.82 -1.86
N VAL A 191 -4.96 -0.83 -2.11
CA VAL A 191 -5.52 -0.82 -3.48
C VAL A 191 -5.06 0.43 -4.24
N ALA A 192 -5.15 1.60 -3.61
CA ALA A 192 -4.72 2.86 -4.19
C ALA A 192 -3.21 2.84 -4.51
N ALA A 193 -2.39 2.30 -3.60
CA ALA A 193 -0.95 2.15 -3.81
C ALA A 193 -0.65 1.29 -5.04
N GLU A 194 -1.30 0.13 -5.22
CA GLU A 194 -1.12 -0.70 -6.41
C GLU A 194 -1.55 0.02 -7.71
N GLY A 195 -2.66 0.75 -7.67
CA GLY A 195 -3.10 1.60 -8.79
C GLY A 195 -2.07 2.68 -9.14
N LEU A 196 -1.51 3.34 -8.14
CA LEU A 196 -0.45 4.35 -8.31
C LEU A 196 0.86 3.72 -8.81
N SER A 197 1.21 2.50 -8.38
CA SER A 197 2.35 1.77 -8.93
C SER A 197 2.19 1.50 -10.43
N ALA A 198 1.00 1.06 -10.85
CA ALA A 198 0.70 0.83 -12.26
C ALA A 198 0.72 2.14 -13.07
N LEU A 199 0.13 3.21 -12.52
CA LEU A 199 0.17 4.55 -13.13
C LEU A 199 1.61 5.05 -13.27
N ARG A 200 2.44 4.87 -12.24
CA ARG A 200 3.85 5.26 -12.28
C ARG A 200 4.61 4.48 -13.35
N ALA A 201 4.41 3.15 -13.43
CA ALA A 201 5.02 2.33 -14.46
C ALA A 201 4.60 2.78 -15.87
N TRP A 202 3.34 3.17 -16.06
CA TRP A 202 2.85 3.72 -17.30
C TRP A 202 3.48 5.09 -17.63
N LEU A 203 3.52 6.03 -16.68
CA LEU A 203 4.12 7.36 -16.88
C LEU A 203 5.61 7.27 -17.24
N THR A 204 6.35 6.38 -16.59
CA THR A 204 7.77 6.18 -16.91
C THR A 204 7.97 5.49 -18.26
N PHE A 205 7.11 4.52 -18.61
CA PHE A 205 7.14 3.87 -19.92
C PHE A 205 6.78 4.83 -21.07
N ALA A 206 5.70 5.59 -20.91
CA ALA A 206 5.26 6.61 -21.86
C ALA A 206 6.36 7.69 -22.04
N GLY A 207 6.99 8.12 -20.95
CA GLY A 207 8.11 9.06 -20.99
C GLY A 207 9.34 8.53 -21.75
N ALA A 208 9.67 7.24 -21.61
CA ALA A 208 10.76 6.60 -22.34
C ALA A 208 10.47 6.50 -23.85
N GLN A 209 9.26 6.07 -24.22
CA GLN A 209 8.78 6.05 -25.61
C GLN A 209 8.78 7.46 -26.22
N GLN A 210 8.30 8.46 -25.49
CA GLN A 210 8.27 9.85 -25.93
C GLN A 210 9.68 10.39 -26.16
N LYS A 211 10.65 10.11 -25.27
CA LYS A 211 12.05 10.56 -25.42
C LYS A 211 12.70 9.99 -26.69
N SER A 212 12.41 8.73 -27.03
CA SER A 212 12.87 8.12 -28.29
C SER A 212 12.29 8.81 -29.53
N ARG A 213 11.05 9.32 -29.45
CA ARG A 213 10.38 10.09 -30.52
C ARG A 213 10.77 11.57 -30.56
N ILE A 214 11.04 12.20 -29.42
CA ILE A 214 11.40 13.62 -29.30
C ILE A 214 12.88 13.88 -29.58
N LEU A 215 13.76 12.89 -29.43
CA LEU A 215 15.11 12.96 -30.04
C LEU A 215 15.07 13.20 -31.57
N ARG A 216 13.89 13.06 -32.23
CA ARG A 216 13.64 13.53 -33.60
C ARG A 216 13.04 14.95 -33.73
N LYS A 217 12.50 15.59 -32.68
CA LYS A 217 11.93 16.94 -32.74
C LYS A 217 12.12 17.72 -31.42
N ASN A 218 12.91 18.79 -31.49
CA ASN A 218 13.22 19.73 -30.40
C ASN A 218 11.97 20.44 -29.85
N LYS A 219 11.34 19.90 -28.80
CA LYS A 219 10.34 20.65 -28.01
C LYS A 219 10.45 20.36 -26.52
N LYS A 220 10.62 21.43 -25.72
CA LYS A 220 10.62 21.39 -24.26
C LYS A 220 9.18 21.22 -23.76
N HIS A 221 8.88 20.06 -23.18
CA HIS A 221 7.67 19.84 -22.37
C HIS A 221 8.04 19.40 -20.95
N THR A 222 7.16 19.72 -20.00
CA THR A 222 7.24 19.31 -18.60
C THR A 222 7.52 17.81 -18.51
N THR A 223 8.61 17.48 -17.82
CA THR A 223 9.22 16.16 -17.91
C THR A 223 8.34 15.10 -17.24
N PRO A 224 7.93 14.02 -17.93
CA PRO A 224 7.15 12.91 -17.36
C PRO A 224 7.80 12.29 -16.11
N ALA A 225 9.10 12.50 -15.93
CA ALA A 225 9.85 12.18 -14.72
C ALA A 225 9.35 12.88 -13.44
N LYS A 226 8.90 14.14 -13.51
CA LYS A 226 8.36 14.87 -12.33
C LYS A 226 7.01 14.29 -11.90
N ALA A 227 6.12 14.02 -12.85
CA ALA A 227 4.83 13.38 -12.58
C ALA A 227 5.02 11.97 -11.99
N ALA A 228 5.92 11.16 -12.55
CA ALA A 228 6.22 9.83 -12.02
C ALA A 228 6.80 9.86 -10.59
N ARG A 229 7.57 10.90 -10.22
CA ARG A 229 8.07 11.10 -8.84
C ARG A 229 6.94 11.45 -7.88
N ALA A 230 6.06 12.38 -8.27
CA ALA A 230 4.91 12.75 -7.46
C ALA A 230 3.98 11.55 -7.23
N VAL A 231 3.63 10.81 -8.29
CA VAL A 231 2.84 9.57 -8.17
C VAL A 231 3.55 8.55 -7.28
N GLY A 232 4.87 8.39 -7.42
CA GLY A 232 5.65 7.49 -6.58
C GLY A 232 5.65 7.89 -5.10
N ALA A 233 5.66 9.19 -4.79
CA ALA A 233 5.60 9.67 -3.41
C ALA A 233 4.21 9.40 -2.79
N VAL A 234 3.14 9.64 -3.54
CA VAL A 234 1.77 9.31 -3.10
C VAL A 234 1.60 7.80 -2.92
N GLU A 235 2.15 7.00 -3.84
CA GLU A 235 2.17 5.53 -3.73
C GLU A 235 2.87 5.08 -2.44
N ALA A 236 4.06 5.63 -2.14
CA ALA A 236 4.80 5.27 -0.95
C ALA A 236 4.03 5.63 0.33
N GLY A 237 3.38 6.79 0.37
CA GLY A 237 2.56 7.22 1.50
C GLY A 237 1.33 6.33 1.70
N ALA A 238 0.61 6.03 0.61
CA ALA A 238 -0.53 5.12 0.63
C ALA A 238 -0.13 3.71 1.08
N LEU A 239 1.03 3.22 0.64
CA LEU A 239 1.53 1.90 1.03
C LEU A 239 1.91 1.85 2.51
N ALA A 240 2.65 2.85 3.01
CA ALA A 240 3.06 2.92 4.40
C ALA A 240 1.85 3.04 5.34
N LEU A 241 0.97 4.02 5.09
CA LEU A 241 -0.24 4.21 5.91
C LEU A 241 -1.21 3.03 5.77
N GLY A 242 -1.31 2.44 4.58
CA GLY A 242 -2.17 1.28 4.31
C GLY A 242 -1.79 0.07 5.15
N HIS A 243 -0.51 -0.30 5.15
CA HIS A 243 -0.02 -1.41 5.98
C HIS A 243 -0.09 -1.08 7.48
N PHE A 244 0.24 0.15 7.88
CA PHE A 244 0.17 0.56 9.28
C PHE A 244 -1.24 0.42 9.85
N LEU A 245 -2.24 1.03 9.20
CA LEU A 245 -3.63 0.99 9.67
C LEU A 245 -4.21 -0.42 9.64
N LEU A 246 -3.89 -1.19 8.60
CA LEU A 246 -4.37 -2.57 8.48
C LEU A 246 -3.77 -3.47 9.56
N VAL A 247 -2.46 -3.37 9.82
CA VAL A 247 -1.80 -4.18 10.86
C VAL A 247 -2.18 -3.74 12.26
N ASP A 248 -2.27 -2.43 12.53
CA ASP A 248 -2.70 -1.93 13.83
C ASP A 248 -4.09 -2.48 14.18
N ALA A 249 -5.05 -2.36 13.27
CA ALA A 249 -6.40 -2.83 13.52
C ALA A 249 -6.53 -4.37 13.55
N LEU A 250 -5.61 -5.11 12.90
CA LEU A 250 -5.53 -6.58 12.98
C LEU A 250 -4.74 -7.10 14.19
N THR A 251 -4.10 -6.23 14.96
CA THR A 251 -3.36 -6.58 16.18
C THR A 251 -4.06 -6.13 17.46
N ARG A 252 -5.15 -5.36 17.33
CA ARG A 252 -6.20 -5.20 18.35
C ARG A 252 -7.17 -6.37 18.27
#